data_AF-A0A1Y5I216-F1
#
_entry.id   AF-A0A1Y5I216-F1
#
_cell.length_a   1.000
_cell.length_b   1.000
_cell.length_c   1.000
_cell.angle_alpha   90.00
_cell.angle_beta   90.00
_cell.angle_gamma   90.00
#
_symmetry.space_group_name_H-M   'P 1'
#
loop_
_entity.id
_entity.type
_entity.pdbx_description
1 polymer ?
#
loop_
_entity_poly.entity_id
_entity_poly.type
_entity_poly.pdbx_seq_one_letter_code
_entity_poly.pdbx_strand_id
1 'polypeptide(L)'
;MISESSSESDWRAFRARLVANHRNNDALRRSVRDARWAHGLECVERGALLVAVDEDSSSFWSHVVILMLDHAAHGSTGIILNRTQSWTLEKHCPEIMVHRNGKYWDALANDVAGVGGPVGLAAPRDRSVIALSTKPQIGMTEEVVPGIHRVINLEKLAKMNSKLTGPNTLSPEELSLFVGYSGWAPGQLQSEIDAGYWTLAAASGAFIEDCMFKHVMDTIIDPTGKRVPIDAHGFQAWATTRELLGM
;
A
#
# COMPACT_ATOMS: atom_id res chain seq x y z
N MET A 1 -3.76 -30.62 -19.99
CA MET A 1 -3.09 -29.34 -20.31
C MET A 1 -2.35 -28.92 -19.07
N ILE A 2 -1.04 -29.07 -19.11
CA ILE A 2 -0.15 -28.85 -17.96
C ILE A 2 -0.03 -27.34 -17.77
N SER A 3 -0.23 -26.89 -16.53
CA SER A 3 -0.13 -25.50 -16.10
C SER A 3 1.32 -25.00 -16.21
N GLU A 4 1.58 -24.11 -17.16
CA GLU A 4 2.84 -23.36 -17.31
C GLU A 4 2.93 -22.19 -16.30
N SER A 5 2.71 -22.41 -15.00
CA SER A 5 2.71 -21.28 -14.04
C SER A 5 3.31 -21.57 -12.66
N SER A 6 4.39 -22.34 -12.58
CA SER A 6 5.24 -22.30 -11.39
C SER A 6 6.71 -22.52 -11.72
N SER A 7 7.56 -21.62 -11.20
CA SER A 7 9.03 -21.73 -11.04
C SER A 7 9.99 -21.01 -11.99
N GLU A 8 9.61 -19.89 -12.61
CA GLU A 8 10.56 -18.76 -12.73
C GLU A 8 10.57 -18.04 -11.38
N SER A 9 11.59 -18.33 -10.57
CA SER A 9 11.77 -17.85 -9.19
C SER A 9 11.54 -16.33 -9.13
N ASP A 10 10.67 -15.86 -8.22
CA ASP A 10 10.49 -14.43 -7.93
C ASP A 10 11.86 -13.77 -7.78
N TRP A 11 12.29 -13.05 -8.83
CA TRP A 11 13.64 -12.54 -8.93
C TRP A 11 13.92 -11.52 -7.84
N ARG A 12 12.88 -10.82 -7.35
CA ARG A 12 12.98 -9.88 -6.24
C ARG A 12 13.31 -10.64 -4.95
N ALA A 13 12.60 -11.72 -4.67
CA ALA A 13 12.93 -12.60 -3.54
C ALA A 13 14.32 -13.25 -3.67
N PHE A 14 14.72 -13.63 -4.89
CA PHE A 14 16.07 -14.15 -5.16
C PHE A 14 17.16 -13.09 -4.90
N ARG A 15 16.99 -11.87 -5.43
CA ARG A 15 17.92 -10.75 -5.21
C ARG A 15 17.99 -10.35 -3.74
N ALA A 16 16.88 -10.39 -3.01
CA ALA A 16 16.87 -10.16 -1.57
C ALA A 16 17.82 -11.11 -0.82
N ARG A 17 17.83 -12.41 -1.17
CA ARG A 17 18.75 -13.41 -0.59
C ARG A 17 20.21 -13.10 -0.93
N LEU A 18 20.50 -12.67 -2.15
CA LEU A 18 21.84 -12.28 -2.57
C LEU A 18 22.34 -11.05 -1.81
N VAL A 19 21.52 -10.00 -1.69
CA VAL A 19 21.86 -8.78 -0.93
C VAL A 19 22.10 -9.10 0.54
N ALA A 20 21.24 -9.92 1.15
CA ALA A 20 21.40 -10.36 2.54
C ALA A 20 22.70 -11.13 2.77
N ASN A 21 23.06 -12.01 1.84
CA ASN A 21 24.30 -12.77 1.92
C ASN A 21 25.53 -11.89 1.70
N HIS A 22 25.49 -10.97 0.74
CA HIS A 22 26.59 -10.07 0.41
C HIS A 22 26.90 -9.08 1.53
N ARG A 23 25.87 -8.49 2.15
CA ARG A 23 26.02 -7.57 3.30
C ARG A 23 26.47 -8.27 4.59
N ASN A 24 26.54 -9.62 4.58
CA ASN A 24 26.85 -10.46 5.74
C ASN A 24 26.11 -10.05 7.02
N ASN A 25 24.82 -9.70 6.89
CA ASN A 25 24.00 -9.18 7.97
C ASN A 25 22.96 -10.23 8.38
N ASP A 26 23.10 -10.79 9.59
CA ASP A 26 22.24 -11.86 10.10
C ASP A 26 20.82 -11.41 10.43
N ALA A 27 20.59 -10.12 10.69
CA ALA A 27 19.23 -9.57 10.83
C ALA A 27 18.52 -9.57 9.47
N LEU A 28 19.20 -9.10 8.42
CA LEU A 28 18.67 -9.09 7.06
C LEU A 28 18.39 -10.51 6.54
N ARG A 29 19.28 -11.46 6.83
CA ARG A 29 19.08 -12.89 6.50
C ARG A 29 17.85 -13.48 7.20
N ARG A 30 17.58 -13.13 8.46
CA ARG A 30 16.37 -13.54 9.19
C ARG A 30 15.13 -12.93 8.56
N SER A 31 15.13 -11.63 8.31
CA SER A 31 14.04 -10.91 7.66
C SER A 31 13.63 -11.54 6.32
N VAL A 32 14.61 -11.91 5.48
CA VAL A 32 14.36 -12.62 4.21
C VAL A 32 13.73 -14.01 4.42
N ARG A 33 14.11 -14.74 5.47
CA ARG A 33 13.49 -16.04 5.81
C ARG A 33 12.03 -15.88 6.24
N ASP A 34 11.72 -14.80 6.93
CA ASP A 34 10.36 -14.45 7.37
C ASP A 34 9.54 -13.77 6.27
N ALA A 35 10.02 -13.83 5.02
CA ALA A 35 9.44 -13.20 3.85
C ALA A 35 9.19 -11.69 4.01
N ARG A 36 9.96 -11.01 4.87
CA ARG A 36 9.95 -9.56 5.08
C ARG A 36 11.25 -8.99 4.56
N TRP A 37 11.27 -8.57 3.31
CA TRP A 37 12.50 -8.05 2.72
C TRP A 37 12.20 -6.84 1.86
N ALA A 38 13.19 -5.95 1.80
CA ALA A 38 13.26 -4.88 0.85
C ALA A 38 14.72 -4.74 0.37
N HIS A 39 14.91 -4.39 -0.91
CA HIS A 39 16.23 -4.06 -1.45
C HIS A 39 16.09 -3.00 -2.55
N GLY A 40 17.17 -2.26 -2.82
CA GLY A 40 17.17 -1.20 -3.82
C GLY A 40 16.86 -1.70 -5.24
N LEU A 41 16.27 -0.80 -6.04
CA LEU A 41 16.04 -0.95 -7.47
C LEU A 41 16.76 0.16 -8.26
N GLU A 42 17.09 -0.15 -9.51
CA GLU A 42 17.72 0.81 -10.44
C GLU A 42 16.71 1.52 -11.34
N CYS A 43 15.59 0.86 -11.63
CA CYS A 43 14.51 1.41 -12.45
C CYS A 43 13.18 1.23 -11.74
N VAL A 44 12.27 2.17 -11.95
CA VAL A 44 10.91 2.09 -11.43
C VAL A 44 10.10 1.08 -12.23
N GLU A 45 9.26 0.32 -11.52
CA GLU A 45 8.37 -0.69 -12.10
C GLU A 45 7.12 -0.82 -11.24
N ARG A 46 6.08 -1.45 -11.81
CA ARG A 46 4.87 -1.78 -11.04
C ARG A 46 5.22 -2.66 -9.84
N GLY A 47 4.65 -2.34 -8.68
CA GLY A 47 4.92 -3.01 -7.41
C GLY A 47 6.21 -2.59 -6.70
N ALA A 48 6.98 -1.65 -7.27
CA ALA A 48 8.07 -1.00 -6.56
C ALA A 48 7.55 -0.09 -5.44
N LEU A 49 8.39 0.13 -4.44
CA LEU A 49 8.23 1.16 -3.43
C LEU A 49 9.06 2.40 -3.82
N LEU A 50 8.45 3.58 -3.71
CA LEU A 50 9.16 4.86 -3.64
C LEU A 50 9.24 5.28 -2.17
N VAL A 51 10.45 5.54 -1.70
CA VAL A 51 10.72 6.00 -0.34
C VAL A 51 11.21 7.43 -0.42
N ALA A 52 10.54 8.35 0.25
CA ALA A 52 10.94 9.75 0.27
C ALA A 52 12.36 9.89 0.86
N VAL A 53 13.22 10.65 0.18
CA VAL A 53 14.55 10.98 0.71
C VAL A 53 14.46 12.12 1.72
N ASP A 54 13.53 13.05 1.49
CA ASP A 54 13.32 14.26 2.30
C ASP A 54 12.85 13.95 3.73
N GLU A 55 13.54 14.56 4.69
CA GLU A 55 13.30 14.46 6.14
C GLU A 55 12.56 15.70 6.67
N ASP A 56 12.33 16.72 5.84
CA ASP A 56 11.58 17.91 6.23
C ASP A 56 10.10 17.58 6.44
N SER A 57 9.74 17.32 7.70
CA SER A 57 8.38 17.03 8.15
C SER A 57 7.29 18.03 7.72
N SER A 58 7.66 19.23 7.24
CA SER A 58 6.69 20.22 6.75
C SER A 58 6.18 19.95 5.33
N SER A 59 6.89 19.13 4.55
CA SER A 59 6.50 18.76 3.18
C SER A 59 5.39 17.71 3.16
N PHE A 60 4.46 17.83 2.20
CA PHE A 60 3.48 16.76 1.93
C PHE A 60 4.18 15.45 1.56
N TRP A 61 5.42 15.45 1.10
CA TRP A 61 6.12 14.21 0.72
C TRP A 61 7.04 13.66 1.79
N SER A 62 7.08 14.30 2.97
CA SER A 62 7.93 13.84 4.07
C SER A 62 7.53 12.47 4.59
N HIS A 63 8.54 11.64 4.82
CA HIS A 63 8.44 10.30 5.39
C HIS A 63 7.42 9.37 4.70
N VAL A 64 7.10 9.58 3.41
CA VAL A 64 6.14 8.70 2.72
C VAL A 64 6.82 7.47 2.14
N VAL A 65 6.08 6.36 2.18
CA VAL A 65 6.34 5.14 1.42
C VAL A 65 5.18 4.96 0.45
N ILE A 66 5.47 4.95 -0.86
CA ILE A 66 4.46 4.83 -1.91
C ILE A 66 4.62 3.49 -2.62
N LEU A 67 3.52 2.74 -2.76
CA LEU A 67 3.46 1.57 -3.63
C LEU A 67 3.06 1.98 -5.05
N MET A 68 3.88 1.61 -6.02
CA MET A 68 3.57 1.79 -7.44
C MET A 68 2.50 0.80 -7.90
N LEU A 69 1.34 1.31 -8.28
CA LEU A 69 0.23 0.53 -8.81
C LEU A 69 0.34 0.33 -10.32
N ASP A 70 0.84 1.34 -11.03
CA ASP A 70 1.08 1.30 -12.46
C ASP A 70 2.26 2.20 -12.84
N HIS A 71 3.00 1.78 -13.86
CA HIS A 71 4.11 2.53 -14.43
C HIS A 71 4.20 2.23 -15.93
N ALA A 72 3.91 3.24 -16.75
CA ALA A 72 3.93 3.13 -18.20
C ALA A 72 4.43 4.42 -18.84
N ALA A 73 4.70 4.39 -20.15
CA ALA A 73 5.18 5.55 -20.89
C ALA A 73 4.23 6.78 -20.84
N HIS A 74 2.94 6.55 -20.62
CA HIS A 74 1.92 7.60 -20.54
C HIS A 74 1.70 8.16 -19.13
N GLY A 75 2.43 7.67 -18.13
CA GLY A 75 2.31 8.14 -16.74
C GLY A 75 2.48 7.02 -15.73
N SER A 76 2.50 7.41 -14.46
CA SER A 76 2.61 6.48 -13.33
C SER A 76 1.56 6.76 -12.29
N THR A 77 1.13 5.72 -11.58
CA THR A 77 0.22 5.84 -10.44
C THR A 77 0.72 5.02 -9.27
N GLY A 78 0.59 5.58 -8.08
CA GLY A 78 0.95 4.94 -6.84
C GLY A 78 0.05 5.40 -5.69
N ILE A 79 0.18 4.74 -4.55
CA ILE A 79 -0.54 5.10 -3.33
C ILE A 79 0.42 5.18 -2.15
N ILE A 80 0.31 6.24 -1.36
CA ILE A 80 1.01 6.36 -0.09
C ILE A 80 0.44 5.32 0.87
N LEU A 81 1.30 4.43 1.35
CA LEU A 81 0.93 3.31 2.23
C LEU A 81 0.77 3.77 3.68
N ASN A 82 1.67 4.62 4.15
CA ASN A 82 1.91 4.89 5.57
C ASN A 82 1.31 6.21 6.07
N ARG A 83 0.31 6.77 5.36
CA ARG A 83 -0.32 8.03 5.75
C ARG A 83 -1.80 7.85 6.04
N THR A 84 -2.23 8.33 7.19
CA THR A 84 -3.64 8.42 7.55
C THR A 84 -3.94 9.74 8.25
N GLN A 85 -5.21 10.17 8.21
CA GLN A 85 -5.73 11.27 9.02
C GLN A 85 -6.58 10.77 10.20
N SER A 86 -6.57 9.46 10.46
CA SER A 86 -7.42 8.80 11.48
C SER A 86 -8.92 9.09 11.31
N TRP A 87 -9.36 9.38 10.09
CA TRP A 87 -10.77 9.59 9.77
C TRP A 87 -11.31 8.35 9.06
N THR A 88 -12.60 8.11 9.27
CA THR A 88 -13.30 7.01 8.62
C THR A 88 -13.51 7.31 7.14
N LEU A 89 -13.75 6.27 6.34
CA LEU A 89 -14.11 6.44 4.93
C LEU A 89 -15.32 7.36 4.75
N GLU A 90 -16.35 7.22 5.60
CA GLU A 90 -17.54 8.07 5.57
C GLU A 90 -17.21 9.55 5.75
N LYS A 91 -16.30 9.87 6.68
CA LYS A 91 -15.88 11.25 6.92
C LYS A 91 -15.08 11.82 5.73
N HIS A 92 -14.25 11.00 5.09
CA HIS A 92 -13.49 11.42 3.92
C HIS A 92 -14.33 11.52 2.64
N CYS A 93 -15.30 10.63 2.45
CA CYS A 93 -16.04 10.44 1.20
C CYS A 93 -17.53 10.15 1.46
N PRO A 94 -18.29 11.07 2.08
CA PRO A 94 -19.70 10.84 2.41
C PRO A 94 -20.56 10.57 1.17
N GLU A 95 -20.21 11.16 0.02
CA GLU A 95 -20.92 10.97 -1.25
C GLU A 95 -20.88 9.53 -1.77
N ILE A 96 -19.80 8.80 -1.46
CA ILE A 96 -19.65 7.41 -1.90
C ILE A 96 -20.67 6.53 -1.16
N MET A 97 -21.17 6.96 0.01
CA MET A 97 -22.11 6.21 0.83
C MET A 97 -23.57 6.35 0.37
N VAL A 98 -23.91 7.38 -0.41
CA VAL A 98 -25.30 7.76 -0.75
C VAL A 98 -26.09 6.64 -1.46
N HIS A 99 -25.39 5.75 -2.17
CA HIS A 99 -26.00 4.64 -2.91
C HIS A 99 -25.51 3.25 -2.47
N ARG A 100 -24.81 3.19 -1.32
CA ARG A 100 -24.14 1.98 -0.84
C ARG A 100 -24.76 1.57 0.49
N ASN A 101 -25.54 0.49 0.49
CA ASN A 101 -26.32 0.06 1.64
C ASN A 101 -25.95 -1.34 2.14
N GLY A 102 -26.21 -1.58 3.43
CA GLY A 102 -26.08 -2.88 4.08
C GLY A 102 -24.80 -3.03 4.90
N LYS A 103 -24.79 -4.04 5.77
CA LYS A 103 -23.79 -4.23 6.83
C LYS A 103 -22.33 -4.17 6.36
N TYR A 104 -22.05 -4.65 5.14
CA TYR A 104 -20.69 -4.62 4.58
C TYR A 104 -20.23 -3.19 4.28
N TRP A 105 -21.12 -2.39 3.68
CA TRP A 105 -20.83 -0.98 3.42
C TRP A 105 -20.80 -0.17 4.71
N ASP A 106 -21.69 -0.46 5.66
CA ASP A 106 -21.66 0.19 6.98
C ASP A 106 -20.30 -0.05 7.67
N ALA A 107 -19.76 -1.27 7.59
CA ALA A 107 -18.44 -1.59 8.13
C ALA A 107 -17.31 -0.86 7.40
N LEU A 108 -17.32 -0.84 6.05
CA LEU A 108 -16.32 -0.08 5.27
C LEU A 108 -16.38 1.43 5.55
N ALA A 109 -17.60 1.98 5.67
CA ALA A 109 -17.84 3.40 5.94
C ALA A 109 -17.22 3.84 7.27
N ASN A 110 -17.30 2.96 8.27
CA ASN A 110 -16.78 3.19 9.61
C ASN A 110 -15.29 2.82 9.78
N ASP A 111 -14.66 2.18 8.78
CA ASP A 111 -13.24 1.86 8.85
C ASP A 111 -12.37 3.08 8.54
N VAL A 112 -11.16 3.11 9.10
CA VAL A 112 -10.20 4.19 8.90
C VAL A 112 -9.62 4.09 7.49
N ALA A 113 -9.57 5.23 6.80
CA ALA A 113 -8.93 5.33 5.49
C ALA A 113 -7.57 6.04 5.58
N GLY A 114 -6.63 5.56 4.77
CA GLY A 114 -5.37 6.24 4.48
C GLY A 114 -5.56 7.33 3.43
N VAL A 115 -4.57 8.21 3.30
CA VAL A 115 -4.50 9.19 2.22
C VAL A 115 -3.50 8.68 1.20
N GLY A 116 -3.98 8.20 0.05
CA GLY A 116 -3.15 7.60 -0.98
C GLY A 116 -2.37 8.61 -1.82
N GLY A 117 -2.76 9.88 -1.81
CA GLY A 117 -2.04 10.96 -2.50
C GLY A 117 -2.94 12.16 -2.78
N PRO A 118 -2.41 13.23 -3.39
CA PRO A 118 -3.13 14.50 -3.54
C PRO A 118 -4.19 14.47 -4.65
N VAL A 119 -4.07 13.54 -5.61
CA VAL A 119 -5.01 13.44 -6.74
C VAL A 119 -6.29 12.78 -6.26
N GLY A 120 -7.43 13.37 -6.63
CA GLY A 120 -8.74 12.88 -6.22
C GLY A 120 -9.07 13.17 -4.75
N LEU A 121 -8.60 14.31 -4.23
CA LEU A 121 -9.02 14.84 -2.91
C LEU A 121 -9.83 16.14 -3.00
N ALA A 122 -9.73 16.88 -4.11
CA ALA A 122 -10.13 18.28 -4.18
C ALA A 122 -11.65 18.52 -4.13
N ALA A 123 -12.44 17.65 -4.74
CA ALA A 123 -13.90 17.77 -4.78
C ALA A 123 -14.58 16.39 -4.68
N PRO A 124 -15.82 16.31 -4.13
CA PRO A 124 -16.53 15.04 -3.98
C PRO A 124 -16.64 14.21 -5.26
N ARG A 125 -16.76 14.85 -6.43
CA ARG A 125 -16.88 14.16 -7.72
C ARG A 125 -15.56 13.57 -8.24
N ASP A 126 -14.44 14.08 -7.74
CA ASP A 126 -13.10 13.66 -8.14
C ASP A 126 -12.51 12.67 -7.15
N ARG A 127 -13.22 12.37 -6.04
CA ARG A 127 -12.73 11.48 -4.99
C ARG A 127 -12.58 10.06 -5.50
N SER A 128 -11.37 9.54 -5.36
CA SER A 128 -11.02 8.17 -5.71
C SER A 128 -10.79 7.37 -4.44
N VAL A 129 -11.32 6.15 -4.40
CA VAL A 129 -11.07 5.20 -3.30
C VAL A 129 -10.41 3.97 -3.89
N ILE A 130 -9.22 3.68 -3.40
CA ILE A 130 -8.44 2.50 -3.75
C ILE A 130 -8.43 1.58 -2.53
N ALA A 131 -8.68 0.30 -2.74
CA ALA A 131 -8.58 -0.71 -1.69
C ALA A 131 -7.50 -1.73 -2.04
N LEU A 132 -6.68 -2.08 -1.06
CA LEU A 132 -5.74 -3.19 -1.14
C LEU A 132 -6.22 -4.36 -0.28
N SER A 133 -5.84 -5.57 -0.66
CA SER A 133 -6.08 -6.80 0.08
C SER A 133 -4.89 -7.75 -0.02
N THR A 134 -4.69 -8.57 1.01
CA THR A 134 -3.74 -9.68 1.00
C THR A 134 -4.33 -10.97 0.43
N LYS A 135 -5.64 -10.99 0.15
CA LYS A 135 -6.36 -12.16 -0.35
C LYS A 135 -6.92 -11.90 -1.76
N PRO A 136 -6.65 -12.79 -2.74
CA PRO A 136 -7.23 -12.65 -4.07
C PRO A 136 -8.75 -12.88 -4.07
N GLN A 137 -9.46 -12.11 -4.89
CA GLN A 137 -10.88 -12.26 -5.19
C GLN A 137 -11.06 -12.27 -6.72
N ILE A 138 -11.40 -13.44 -7.28
CA ILE A 138 -11.46 -13.67 -8.72
C ILE A 138 -12.37 -12.63 -9.42
N GLY A 139 -11.81 -11.91 -10.39
CA GLY A 139 -12.53 -10.90 -11.18
C GLY A 139 -12.98 -9.67 -10.38
N MET A 140 -12.37 -9.44 -9.21
CA MET A 140 -12.62 -8.30 -8.32
C MET A 140 -11.32 -7.68 -7.79
N THR A 141 -10.22 -8.45 -7.77
CA THR A 141 -8.88 -7.98 -7.46
C THR A 141 -7.88 -8.32 -8.57
N GLU A 142 -6.79 -7.57 -8.62
CA GLU A 142 -5.64 -7.76 -9.49
C GLU A 142 -4.36 -7.74 -8.65
N GLU A 143 -3.45 -8.69 -8.86
CA GLU A 143 -2.19 -8.73 -8.12
C GLU A 143 -1.25 -7.60 -8.57
N VAL A 144 -0.68 -6.86 -7.62
CA VAL A 144 0.30 -5.79 -7.89
C VAL A 144 1.72 -6.33 -7.69
N VAL A 145 1.89 -7.11 -6.63
CA VAL A 145 3.11 -7.81 -6.22
C VAL A 145 2.67 -9.06 -5.46
N PRO A 146 3.43 -10.17 -5.46
CA PRO A 146 3.02 -11.40 -4.79
C PRO A 146 2.48 -11.18 -3.37
N GLY A 147 1.20 -11.53 -3.18
CA GLY A 147 0.50 -11.39 -1.90
C GLY A 147 -0.18 -10.05 -1.65
N ILE A 148 -0.02 -9.02 -2.49
CA ILE A 148 -0.73 -7.75 -2.39
C ILE A 148 -1.54 -7.50 -3.65
N HIS A 149 -2.84 -7.32 -3.46
CA HIS A 149 -3.81 -7.20 -4.52
C HIS A 149 -4.53 -5.86 -4.43
N ARG A 150 -4.70 -5.20 -5.59
CA ARG A 150 -5.57 -4.04 -5.73
C ARG A 150 -6.98 -4.51 -6.03
N VAL A 151 -7.97 -3.96 -5.34
CA VAL A 151 -9.38 -4.15 -5.69
C VAL A 151 -9.70 -3.32 -6.93
N ILE A 152 -10.12 -3.99 -8.01
CA ILE A 152 -10.49 -3.36 -9.28
C ILE A 152 -12.01 -3.12 -9.40
N ASN A 153 -12.82 -3.77 -8.55
CA ASN A 153 -14.26 -3.54 -8.50
C ASN A 153 -14.79 -3.69 -7.06
N LEU A 154 -14.73 -2.60 -6.30
CA LEU A 154 -15.12 -2.57 -4.87
C LEU A 154 -16.62 -2.83 -4.67
N GLU A 155 -17.47 -2.38 -5.60
CA GLU A 155 -18.93 -2.58 -5.51
C GLU A 155 -19.33 -4.04 -5.69
N LYS A 156 -18.76 -4.70 -6.70
CA LYS A 156 -18.95 -6.13 -6.91
C LYS A 156 -18.40 -6.92 -5.72
N LEU A 157 -17.22 -6.54 -5.20
CA LEU A 157 -16.61 -7.16 -4.03
C LEU A 157 -17.54 -7.07 -2.80
N ALA A 158 -18.01 -5.88 -2.45
CA ALA A 158 -18.92 -5.68 -1.32
C ALA A 158 -20.25 -6.42 -1.51
N LYS A 159 -20.81 -6.42 -2.72
CA LYS A 159 -22.06 -7.14 -3.03
C LYS A 159 -21.91 -8.67 -2.93
N MET A 160 -20.76 -9.21 -3.30
CA MET A 160 -20.51 -10.65 -3.22
C MET A 160 -20.19 -11.08 -1.78
N ASN A 161 -19.29 -10.36 -1.11
CA ASN A 161 -18.88 -10.69 0.26
C ASN A 161 -19.95 -10.39 1.31
N SER A 162 -20.94 -9.53 1.02
CA SER A 162 -22.12 -9.36 1.89
C SER A 162 -23.08 -10.55 1.90
N LYS A 163 -23.00 -11.45 0.90
CA LYS A 163 -23.92 -12.59 0.75
C LYS A 163 -23.29 -13.94 1.09
N LEU A 164 -21.97 -14.01 1.11
CA LEU A 164 -21.21 -15.24 1.30
C LEU A 164 -20.66 -15.29 2.72
N THR A 165 -20.76 -16.46 3.36
CA THR A 165 -20.06 -16.75 4.60
C THR A 165 -19.17 -17.97 4.37
N GLY A 166 -17.85 -17.81 4.47
CA GLY A 166 -16.90 -18.87 4.23
C GLY A 166 -15.45 -18.40 4.25
N PRO A 167 -14.48 -19.31 4.18
CA PRO A 167 -13.06 -19.00 4.27
C PRO A 167 -12.54 -18.10 3.12
N ASN A 168 -13.26 -18.08 2.00
CA ASN A 168 -12.95 -17.24 0.84
C ASN A 168 -13.70 -15.89 0.85
N THR A 169 -14.57 -15.64 1.82
CA THR A 169 -15.21 -14.33 2.00
C THR A 169 -14.17 -13.36 2.54
N LEU A 170 -14.02 -12.21 1.89
CA LEU A 170 -13.17 -11.14 2.36
C LEU A 170 -13.95 -10.20 3.27
N SER A 171 -13.57 -10.08 4.54
CA SER A 171 -14.23 -9.14 5.45
C SER A 171 -13.83 -7.70 5.12
N PRO A 172 -14.66 -6.69 5.48
CA PRO A 172 -14.30 -5.28 5.33
C PRO A 172 -12.99 -4.91 6.03
N GLU A 173 -12.73 -5.54 7.18
CA GLU A 173 -11.55 -5.30 8.01
C GLU A 173 -10.26 -5.81 7.37
N GLU A 174 -10.35 -6.72 6.40
CA GLU A 174 -9.21 -7.25 5.63
C GLU A 174 -8.86 -6.39 4.40
N LEU A 175 -9.56 -5.26 4.23
CA LEU A 175 -9.24 -4.25 3.24
C LEU A 175 -8.49 -3.08 3.89
N SER A 176 -7.48 -2.59 3.17
CA SER A 176 -6.82 -1.32 3.46
C SER A 176 -7.33 -0.28 2.48
N LEU A 177 -8.08 0.69 2.97
CA LEU A 177 -8.74 1.72 2.18
C LEU A 177 -7.88 2.98 2.08
N PHE A 178 -7.74 3.53 0.88
CA PHE A 178 -6.98 4.74 0.60
C PHE A 178 -7.84 5.71 -0.20
N VAL A 179 -7.89 6.96 0.24
CA VAL A 179 -8.57 8.05 -0.48
C VAL A 179 -7.53 8.85 -1.24
N GLY A 180 -7.80 9.08 -2.52
CA GLY A 180 -6.87 9.69 -3.46
C GLY A 180 -5.70 8.78 -3.83
N TYR A 181 -4.87 9.26 -4.75
CA TYR A 181 -3.68 8.58 -5.22
C TYR A 181 -2.58 9.57 -5.61
N SER A 182 -1.36 9.07 -5.77
CA SER A 182 -0.23 9.82 -6.30
C SER A 182 -0.11 9.53 -7.79
N GLY A 183 -0.19 10.57 -8.61
CA GLY A 183 -0.11 10.47 -10.06
C GLY A 183 1.05 11.28 -10.58
N TRP A 184 1.76 10.73 -11.57
CA TRP A 184 2.84 11.41 -12.27
C TRP A 184 2.54 11.46 -13.77
N ALA A 185 2.75 12.63 -14.36
CA ALA A 185 2.72 12.80 -15.80
C ALA A 185 3.86 12.02 -16.48
N PRO A 186 3.79 11.79 -17.81
CA PRO A 186 4.87 11.16 -18.57
C PRO A 186 6.24 11.80 -18.26
N GLY A 187 7.22 10.98 -17.87
CA GLY A 187 8.59 11.41 -17.56
C GLY A 187 8.78 12.15 -16.23
N GLN A 188 7.71 12.60 -15.56
CA GLN A 188 7.83 13.37 -14.31
C GLN A 188 8.47 12.54 -13.20
N LEU A 189 8.02 11.30 -13.00
CA LEU A 189 8.56 10.42 -11.96
C LEU A 189 10.05 10.16 -12.16
N GLN A 190 10.50 9.95 -13.41
CA GLN A 190 11.91 9.75 -13.71
C GLN A 190 12.73 11.00 -13.35
N SER A 191 12.26 12.19 -13.73
CA SER A 191 12.91 13.45 -13.36
C SER A 191 13.03 13.63 -11.85
N GLU A 192 12.01 13.20 -11.07
CA GLU A 192 12.04 13.28 -9.62
C GLU A 192 13.04 12.27 -9.00
N ILE A 193 13.17 11.08 -9.58
CA ILE A 193 14.17 10.08 -9.19
C ILE A 193 15.59 10.60 -9.49
N ASP A 194 15.81 11.14 -10.70
CA ASP A 194 17.10 11.69 -11.13
C ASP A 194 17.53 12.90 -10.28
N ALA A 195 16.55 13.67 -9.79
CA ALA A 195 16.77 14.77 -8.83
C ALA A 195 17.01 14.31 -7.39
N GLY A 196 16.90 13.00 -7.10
CA GLY A 196 17.16 12.42 -5.79
C GLY A 196 16.02 12.55 -4.78
N TYR A 197 14.78 12.82 -5.22
CA TYR A 197 13.63 12.91 -4.30
C TYR A 197 13.18 11.54 -3.79
N TRP A 198 13.43 10.48 -4.55
CA TRP A 198 12.94 9.14 -4.28
C TRP A 198 14.06 8.11 -4.27
N THR A 199 14.02 7.21 -3.30
CA THR A 199 14.76 5.94 -3.36
C THR A 199 13.81 4.83 -3.78
N LEU A 200 14.23 4.03 -4.76
CA LEU A 200 13.45 2.91 -5.28
C LEU A 200 13.79 1.61 -4.54
N ALA A 201 12.77 0.84 -4.20
CA ALA A 201 12.94 -0.48 -3.60
C ALA A 201 11.97 -1.52 -4.16
N ALA A 202 12.42 -2.75 -4.27
CA ALA A 202 11.55 -3.91 -4.35
C ALA A 202 11.33 -4.42 -2.93
N ALA A 203 10.12 -4.87 -2.64
CA ALA A 203 9.79 -5.44 -1.36
C ALA A 203 8.84 -6.63 -1.49
N SER A 204 8.83 -7.48 -0.48
CA SER A 204 7.86 -8.57 -0.37
C SER A 204 6.47 -8.04 -0.03
N GLY A 205 5.44 -8.84 -0.33
CA GLY A 205 4.07 -8.52 0.06
C GLY A 205 3.92 -8.31 1.57
N ALA A 206 4.56 -9.15 2.40
CA ALA A 206 4.51 -9.00 3.86
C ALA A 206 5.16 -7.69 4.34
N PHE A 207 6.29 -7.27 3.74
CA PHE A 207 6.91 -6.00 4.10
C PHE A 207 6.05 -4.79 3.67
N ILE A 208 5.42 -4.89 2.50
CA ILE A 208 4.50 -3.86 2.01
C ILE A 208 3.27 -3.76 2.91
N GLU A 209 2.75 -4.89 3.38
CA GLU A 209 1.69 -4.97 4.38
C GLU A 209 2.10 -4.28 5.68
N ASP A 210 3.31 -4.56 6.20
CA ASP A 210 3.86 -3.91 7.41
C ASP A 210 3.98 -2.38 7.24
N CYS A 211 4.16 -1.88 6.01
CA CYS A 211 4.21 -0.45 5.68
C CYS A 211 2.84 0.23 5.59
N MET A 212 1.74 -0.54 5.48
CA MET A 212 0.41 0.05 5.38
C MET A 212 0.03 0.70 6.71
N PHE A 213 -0.60 1.87 6.62
CA PHE A 213 -1.06 2.62 7.78
C PHE A 213 -1.81 1.71 8.74
N LYS A 214 -2.69 0.81 8.26
CA LYS A 214 -3.49 -0.07 9.11
C LYS A 214 -2.68 -0.97 10.06
N HIS A 215 -1.48 -1.41 9.66
CA HIS A 215 -0.55 -2.15 10.51
C HIS A 215 0.29 -1.24 11.39
N VAL A 216 0.72 -0.09 10.87
CA VAL A 216 1.44 0.96 11.63
C VAL A 216 0.53 1.66 12.67
N MET A 217 -0.78 1.59 12.44
CA MET A 217 -1.85 2.14 13.25
C MET A 217 -2.24 1.24 14.41
N ASP A 218 -1.58 0.11 14.69
CA ASP A 218 -1.92 -0.70 15.86
C ASP A 218 -2.05 0.21 17.08
N THR A 219 -3.27 0.33 17.58
CA THR A 219 -3.74 1.63 18.03
C THR A 219 -3.80 1.66 19.54
N ILE A 220 -3.26 2.71 20.16
CA ILE A 220 -3.67 2.99 21.54
C ILE A 220 -5.12 3.47 21.43
N ILE A 221 -6.04 2.70 22.02
CA ILE A 221 -7.39 3.20 22.29
C ILE A 221 -7.22 4.20 23.41
N ASP A 222 -7.37 5.49 23.10
CA ASP A 222 -7.33 6.52 24.13
C ASP A 222 -8.53 6.35 25.09
N PRO A 223 -8.53 7.02 26.26
CA PRO A 223 -9.63 6.89 27.23
C PRO A 223 -11.01 7.28 26.70
N THR A 224 -11.10 7.91 25.51
CA THR A 224 -12.35 8.29 24.84
C THR A 224 -12.85 7.23 23.86
N GLY A 225 -12.13 6.10 23.71
CA GLY A 225 -12.44 5.06 22.74
C GLY A 225 -11.92 5.36 21.34
N LYS A 226 -11.17 6.44 21.16
CA LYS A 226 -10.62 6.82 19.85
C LYS A 226 -9.34 6.03 19.60
N ARG A 227 -9.29 5.41 18.43
CA ARG A 227 -8.08 4.78 17.89
C ARG A 227 -7.07 5.88 17.53
N VAL A 228 -6.03 6.06 18.37
CA VAL A 228 -4.86 6.91 18.10
C VAL A 228 -3.69 6.11 17.49
N PRO A 229 -3.21 6.47 16.29
CA PRO A 229 -2.00 5.91 15.67
C PRO A 229 -0.81 5.80 16.65
N ILE A 230 -0.10 4.67 16.69
CA ILE A 230 1.24 4.64 17.32
C ILE A 230 2.22 5.53 16.53
N ASP A 231 2.03 5.63 15.22
CA ASP A 231 2.86 6.42 14.32
C ASP A 231 2.01 7.13 13.25
N ALA A 232 1.38 8.24 13.64
CA ALA A 232 0.42 9.00 12.83
C ALA A 232 0.97 9.50 11.49
N HIS A 233 2.29 9.56 11.33
CA HIS A 233 2.97 10.06 10.14
C HIS A 233 3.72 8.96 9.37
N GLY A 234 3.65 7.71 9.79
CA GLY A 234 4.29 6.59 9.11
C GLY A 234 5.82 6.61 9.18
N PHE A 235 6.39 7.35 10.13
CA PHE A 235 7.83 7.49 10.33
C PHE A 235 8.52 6.14 10.54
N GLN A 236 7.94 5.21 11.29
CA GLN A 236 8.50 3.88 11.55
C GLN A 236 8.59 3.03 10.29
N ALA A 237 7.53 3.03 9.45
CA ALA A 237 7.55 2.33 8.17
C ALA A 237 8.64 2.91 7.25
N TRP A 238 8.74 4.24 7.18
CA TRP A 238 9.77 4.93 6.42
C TRP A 238 11.18 4.64 6.94
N ALA A 239 11.41 4.76 8.25
CA ALA A 239 12.71 4.54 8.90
C ALA A 239 13.18 3.10 8.74
N THR A 240 12.30 2.12 8.96
CA THR A 240 12.58 0.70 8.76
C THR A 240 12.96 0.41 7.30
N THR A 241 12.24 1.02 6.35
CA THR A 241 12.55 0.84 4.92
C THR A 241 13.93 1.40 4.60
N ARG A 242 14.27 2.60 5.10
CA ARG A 242 15.60 3.20 4.91
C ARG A 242 16.73 2.38 5.53
N GLU A 243 16.53 1.86 6.74
CA GLU A 243 17.50 0.98 7.40
C GLU A 243 17.78 -0.27 6.56
N LEU A 244 16.73 -0.93 6.04
CA LEU A 244 16.89 -2.08 5.14
C LEU A 244 17.60 -1.73 3.84
N LEU A 245 17.34 -0.54 3.31
CA LEU A 245 18.04 -0.02 2.12
C LEU A 245 19.51 0.35 2.43
N GLY A 246 19.89 0.51 3.69
CA GLY A 246 21.23 0.91 4.13
C GLY A 246 21.49 2.39 3.93
N MET A 247 20.44 3.20 4.09
CA MET A 247 20.46 4.67 4.06
C MET A 247 20.66 5.27 5.45
#